data_AF-A0A7W1AI27-F1
#
_entry.id   AF-A0A7W1AI27-F1
#
_cell.length_a   1.000
_cell.length_b   1.000
_cell.length_c   1.000
_cell.angle_alpha   90.00
_cell.angle_beta   90.00
_cell.angle_gamma   90.00
#
_symmetry.space_group_name_H-M   'P 1'
#
loop_
_entity.id
_entity.type
_entity.pdbx_description
1 polymer ?
#
loop_
_entity_poly.entity_id
_entity_poly.type
_entity_poly.pdbx_seq_one_letter_code
_entity_poly.pdbx_strand_id
1 'polypeptide(L)'
;LVVTEFVTYDEHGDELVRNELTTFVRGAGGWGGERGPSADVNVPPDRAPDKVVEDRTSDNQALLYRLSGDWNPLHADPGFAKAFGFQKPILHGLCSFGYATRHVAQAFAPDGDVRYVKSIKARFASTVLPGETLVTEMWKDGDKVIFRTKIKERGEVCISNAAVELWKELPKPKVREAAGKAAAGKIEPNSGDIFRAIGTFVGGNPATAEKVETTFLFKLSSPEAQWTVDLSTPPGKVTNGAVGTPACTLDISDADFMAMATGQADAMKLFSSGKLKISGDVMASQKLGFLKKLTPEMVLAETKKRTGSGAGAGTPPTAAAASSAYTPTVDDAFDVFAEVIKLNPDVKKVGVVYGFKVGEKSFIVDLKDGKVSTGAGAAECTLELSESDFLDLTQGKADPMKLFSTGKLKISGNVMASQKLQSLFKIDPSKAIETVMARKGGATAAPTAAAAPAAQAKKSEPQAPKIFAALEKRLADNPGLKQEVRSTVTFAIEGATKTFELGGDSKATISATDDDFASLVSGKATAKSLFQHGKLRVDGDVTVAHRLGFLKGLL
;
A
#
# COMPACT_ATOMS: atom_id res chain seq x y z
N LEU A 1 9.15 -22.17 -6.80
CA LEU A 1 9.48 -20.83 -7.33
C LEU A 1 8.26 -19.95 -7.11
N VAL A 2 8.48 -18.72 -6.65
CA VAL A 2 7.45 -17.68 -6.56
C VAL A 2 7.87 -16.61 -7.56
N VAL A 3 7.00 -16.27 -8.50
CA VAL A 3 7.23 -15.18 -9.45
C VAL A 3 6.39 -14.00 -8.99
N THR A 4 7.03 -12.86 -8.79
CA THR A 4 6.38 -11.62 -8.37
C THR A 4 6.64 -10.56 -9.41
N GLU A 5 5.59 -9.88 -9.87
CA GLU A 5 5.69 -8.73 -10.75
C GLU A 5 5.52 -7.43 -9.95
N PHE A 6 6.35 -6.43 -10.26
CA PHE A 6 6.23 -5.07 -9.75
C PHE A 6 6.21 -4.10 -10.93
N VAL A 7 5.22 -3.22 -10.97
CA VAL A 7 5.14 -2.14 -11.96
C VAL A 7 5.28 -0.81 -11.24
N THR A 8 6.28 -0.04 -11.62
CA THR A 8 6.57 1.28 -11.05
C THR A 8 6.07 2.35 -12.01
N TYR A 9 5.31 3.31 -11.49
CA TYR A 9 4.80 4.45 -12.22
C TYR A 9 5.44 5.75 -11.71
N ASP A 10 5.50 6.78 -12.54
CA ASP A 10 5.82 8.14 -12.08
C ASP A 10 4.61 8.79 -11.40
N GLU A 11 4.79 10.01 -10.89
CA GLU A 11 3.74 10.79 -10.22
C GLU A 11 2.54 11.11 -11.13
N HIS A 12 2.67 10.92 -12.44
CA HIS A 12 1.62 11.16 -13.43
C HIS A 12 0.91 9.86 -13.86
N GLY A 13 1.33 8.71 -13.33
CA GLY A 13 0.78 7.41 -13.69
C GLY A 13 1.36 6.83 -14.99
N ASP A 14 2.46 7.38 -15.52
CA ASP A 14 3.19 6.77 -16.62
C ASP A 14 4.01 5.58 -16.10
N GLU A 15 3.86 4.39 -16.69
CA GLU A 15 4.69 3.22 -16.36
C GLU A 15 6.16 3.53 -16.70
N LEU A 16 7.04 3.38 -15.71
CA LEU A 16 8.47 3.60 -15.84
C LEU A 16 9.24 2.30 -15.99
N VAL A 17 8.99 1.34 -15.08
CA VAL A 17 9.76 0.09 -14.98
C VAL A 17 8.85 -1.04 -14.57
N ARG A 18 9.00 -2.18 -15.25
CA ARG A 18 8.41 -3.45 -14.88
C ARG A 18 9.51 -4.41 -14.43
N ASN A 19 9.37 -4.95 -13.23
CA ASN A 19 10.29 -5.94 -12.66
C ASN A 19 9.56 -7.27 -12.48
N GLU A 20 10.18 -8.35 -12.93
CA GLU A 20 9.77 -9.71 -12.60
C GLU A 20 10.86 -10.34 -11.72
N LEU A 21 10.51 -10.67 -10.48
CA LEU A 21 11.40 -11.33 -9.52
C LEU A 21 10.98 -12.78 -9.36
N THR A 22 11.91 -13.70 -9.62
CA THR A 22 11.70 -15.14 -9.34
C THR A 22 12.47 -15.54 -8.09
N THR A 23 11.73 -15.87 -7.03
CA THR A 23 12.27 -16.29 -5.73
C THR A 23 12.20 -17.81 -5.56
N PHE A 24 13.28 -18.41 -5.08
CA PHE A 24 13.32 -19.81 -4.67
C PHE A 24 13.28 -19.91 -3.14
N VAL A 25 12.17 -20.41 -2.60
CA VAL A 25 11.98 -20.61 -1.17
C VAL A 25 12.44 -22.02 -0.81
N ARG A 26 13.63 -22.13 -0.22
CA ARG A 26 14.20 -23.43 0.19
C ARG A 26 13.31 -24.12 1.22
N GLY A 27 13.12 -25.43 1.07
CA GLY A 27 12.31 -26.24 1.98
C GLY A 27 10.79 -26.14 1.79
N ALA A 28 10.30 -25.07 1.15
CA ALA A 28 8.91 -24.93 0.77
C ALA A 28 8.65 -25.54 -0.63
N GLY A 29 7.60 -26.35 -0.78
CA GLY A 29 7.22 -26.95 -2.07
C GLY A 29 6.34 -28.19 -1.90
N GLY A 30 6.40 -29.17 -2.80
CA GLY A 30 5.84 -30.51 -2.53
C GLY A 30 4.30 -30.65 -2.43
N TRP A 31 3.53 -29.56 -2.54
CA TRP A 31 2.07 -29.56 -2.52
C TRP A 31 1.40 -29.79 -3.90
N GLY A 32 2.19 -30.18 -4.91
CA GLY A 32 1.73 -30.44 -6.29
C GLY A 32 1.55 -29.21 -7.19
N GLY A 33 0.97 -29.42 -8.37
CA GLY A 33 0.65 -28.41 -9.39
C GLY A 33 1.53 -28.45 -10.64
N GLU A 34 1.12 -27.71 -11.68
CA GLU A 34 1.86 -27.66 -12.95
C GLU A 34 3.26 -27.08 -12.77
N ARG A 35 4.23 -27.71 -13.44
CA ARG A 35 5.59 -27.19 -13.53
C ARG A 35 5.53 -25.86 -14.27
N GLY A 36 6.11 -24.82 -13.68
CA GLY A 36 6.24 -23.53 -14.36
C GLY A 36 7.02 -23.69 -15.67
N PRO A 37 6.82 -22.77 -16.64
CA PRO A 37 7.51 -22.84 -17.93
C PRO A 37 9.02 -22.93 -17.72
N SER A 38 9.64 -23.97 -18.31
CA SER A 38 11.08 -24.16 -18.29
C SER A 38 11.59 -24.20 -19.73
N ALA A 39 12.19 -23.11 -20.16
CA ALA A 39 12.99 -23.07 -21.37
C ALA A 39 14.34 -22.44 -21.02
N ASP A 40 15.41 -22.98 -21.60
CA ASP A 40 16.73 -22.35 -21.51
C ASP A 40 16.73 -21.11 -22.42
N VAL A 41 16.36 -19.97 -21.83
CA VAL A 41 16.36 -18.68 -22.51
C VAL A 41 17.76 -18.05 -22.37
N ASN A 42 18.21 -17.34 -23.40
CA ASN A 42 19.48 -16.59 -23.42
C ASN A 42 20.71 -17.45 -23.10
N VAL A 43 20.78 -18.66 -23.64
CA VAL A 43 21.98 -19.49 -23.55
C VAL A 43 23.10 -18.84 -24.38
N PRO A 44 24.31 -18.68 -23.84
CA PRO A 44 25.46 -18.24 -24.62
C PRO A 44 25.68 -19.12 -25.85
N PRO A 45 25.91 -18.55 -27.05
CA PRO A 45 26.14 -19.33 -28.25
C PRO A 45 27.48 -20.06 -28.17
N ASP A 46 27.60 -21.17 -28.92
CA ASP A 46 28.83 -21.97 -29.01
C ASP A 46 29.86 -21.33 -29.94
N ARG A 47 30.33 -20.14 -29.55
CA ARG A 47 31.40 -19.37 -30.19
C ARG A 47 32.10 -18.48 -29.18
N ALA A 48 33.29 -17.96 -29.52
CA ALA A 48 34.00 -17.01 -28.67
C ALA A 48 33.14 -15.76 -28.37
N PRO A 49 33.24 -15.17 -27.15
CA PRO A 49 32.60 -13.90 -26.83
C PRO A 49 33.11 -12.77 -27.73
N ASP A 50 32.21 -11.85 -28.10
CA ASP A 50 32.58 -10.66 -28.87
C ASP A 50 33.34 -9.67 -27.99
N LYS A 51 32.98 -9.58 -26.71
CA LYS A 51 33.66 -8.78 -25.70
C LYS A 51 33.72 -9.52 -24.36
N VAL A 52 34.78 -9.26 -23.63
CA VAL A 52 34.99 -9.71 -22.26
C VAL A 52 35.44 -8.50 -21.44
N VAL A 53 34.79 -8.26 -20.32
CA VAL A 53 35.16 -7.20 -19.37
C VAL A 53 35.43 -7.83 -18.01
N GLU A 54 36.54 -7.46 -17.40
CA GLU A 54 36.90 -7.86 -16.04
C GLU A 54 36.80 -6.64 -15.11
N ASP A 55 36.14 -6.80 -13.96
CA ASP A 55 35.99 -5.75 -12.96
C ASP A 55 36.09 -6.35 -11.55
N ARG A 56 37.05 -5.86 -10.76
CA ARG A 56 37.28 -6.32 -9.39
C ARG A 56 36.36 -5.53 -8.45
N THR A 57 35.49 -6.25 -7.75
CA THR A 57 34.65 -5.63 -6.73
C THR A 57 35.49 -5.15 -5.54
N SER A 58 35.07 -4.08 -4.87
CA SER A 58 35.68 -3.68 -3.61
C SER A 58 35.44 -4.73 -2.52
N ASP A 59 36.37 -4.89 -1.58
CA ASP A 59 36.17 -5.74 -0.40
C ASP A 59 34.98 -5.25 0.45
N ASN A 60 34.64 -3.96 0.37
CA ASN A 60 33.50 -3.34 1.04
C ASN A 60 32.26 -3.19 0.14
N GLN A 61 32.24 -3.81 -1.05
CA GLN A 61 31.20 -3.58 -2.06
C GLN A 61 29.78 -3.86 -1.53
N ALA A 62 29.61 -4.91 -0.72
CA ALA A 62 28.32 -5.24 -0.12
C ALA A 62 27.86 -4.21 0.92
N LEU A 63 28.80 -3.62 1.67
CA LEU A 63 28.52 -2.58 2.67
C LEU A 63 28.09 -1.26 2.01
N LEU A 64 28.63 -0.96 0.83
CA LEU A 64 28.21 0.20 0.05
C LEU A 64 26.85 -0.06 -0.62
N TYR A 65 26.70 -1.19 -1.30
CA TYR A 65 25.50 -1.47 -2.11
C TYR A 65 24.22 -1.52 -1.27
N ARG A 66 24.27 -2.11 -0.07
CA ARG A 66 23.11 -2.21 0.85
C ARG A 66 22.50 -0.86 1.24
N LEU A 67 23.25 0.24 1.15
CA LEU A 67 22.73 1.59 1.38
C LEU A 67 21.64 1.99 0.37
N SER A 68 21.50 1.23 -0.73
CA SER A 68 20.46 1.40 -1.75
C SER A 68 19.13 0.72 -1.38
N GLY A 69 19.01 0.05 -0.23
CA GLY A 69 17.73 -0.44 0.32
C GLY A 69 17.68 -1.91 0.73
N ASP A 70 18.61 -2.76 0.27
CA ASP A 70 18.67 -4.17 0.70
C ASP A 70 19.57 -4.34 1.94
N TRP A 71 18.93 -4.25 3.10
CA TRP A 71 19.58 -4.32 4.42
C TRP A 71 19.76 -5.75 4.96
N ASN A 72 19.49 -6.79 4.17
CA ASN A 72 19.57 -8.18 4.63
C ASN A 72 20.93 -8.46 5.31
N PRO A 73 20.94 -8.89 6.59
CA PRO A 73 22.17 -9.13 7.35
C PRO A 73 23.13 -10.12 6.70
N LEU A 74 22.63 -11.01 5.83
CA LEU A 74 23.43 -11.96 5.05
C LEU A 74 24.61 -11.31 4.30
N HIS A 75 24.49 -10.03 3.95
CA HIS A 75 25.48 -9.29 3.17
C HIS A 75 26.46 -8.45 4.02
N ALA A 76 26.31 -8.42 5.35
CA ALA A 76 27.14 -7.58 6.21
C ALA A 76 27.57 -8.24 7.53
N ASP A 77 26.74 -9.12 8.10
CA ASP A 77 26.99 -9.74 9.40
C ASP A 77 27.60 -11.15 9.22
N PRO A 78 28.86 -11.37 9.65
CA PRO A 78 29.51 -12.68 9.55
C PRO A 78 28.80 -13.78 10.35
N GLY A 79 28.23 -13.46 11.52
CA GLY A 79 27.51 -14.41 12.36
C GLY A 79 26.23 -14.88 11.67
N PHE A 80 25.47 -13.95 11.09
CA PHE A 80 24.28 -14.27 10.32
C PHE A 80 24.62 -15.06 9.05
N ALA A 81 25.63 -14.64 8.27
CA ALA A 81 26.07 -15.37 7.09
C ALA A 81 26.47 -16.83 7.40
N LYS A 82 27.21 -17.03 8.50
CA LYS A 82 27.61 -18.36 8.98
C LYS A 82 26.42 -19.22 9.38
N ALA A 83 25.42 -18.64 10.05
CA ALA A 83 24.18 -19.35 10.40
C ALA A 83 23.42 -19.86 9.17
N PHE A 84 23.57 -19.20 8.01
CA PHE A 84 22.98 -19.60 6.73
C PHE A 84 23.93 -20.42 5.84
N GLY A 85 25.05 -20.89 6.38
CA GLY A 85 25.98 -21.81 5.71
C GLY A 85 27.02 -21.13 4.82
N PHE A 86 27.19 -19.81 4.91
CA PHE A 86 28.24 -19.08 4.19
C PHE A 86 29.45 -18.84 5.08
N GLN A 87 30.67 -18.95 4.54
CA GLN A 87 31.88 -18.75 5.33
C GLN A 87 32.08 -17.28 5.76
N LYS A 88 31.59 -16.34 4.95
CA LYS A 88 31.62 -14.89 5.18
C LYS A 88 30.44 -14.21 4.47
N PRO A 89 30.15 -12.93 4.76
CA PRO A 89 29.10 -12.20 4.05
C PRO A 89 29.33 -12.19 2.54
N ILE A 90 28.23 -12.34 1.80
CA ILE A 90 28.24 -12.49 0.33
C ILE A 90 27.81 -11.19 -0.32
N LEU A 91 28.24 -10.93 -1.55
CA LEU A 91 27.75 -9.79 -2.33
C LEU A 91 26.31 -10.04 -2.77
N HIS A 92 25.49 -8.98 -2.79
CA HIS A 92 24.13 -9.05 -3.33
C HIS A 92 24.14 -9.51 -4.79
N GLY A 93 23.30 -10.48 -5.15
CA GLY A 93 23.16 -10.89 -6.56
C GLY A 93 22.80 -9.72 -7.48
N LEU A 94 21.91 -8.83 -7.01
CA LEU A 94 21.54 -7.61 -7.72
C LEU A 94 22.70 -6.61 -7.89
N CYS A 95 23.72 -6.66 -7.03
CA CYS A 95 24.94 -5.87 -7.23
C CYS A 95 25.75 -6.42 -8.41
N SER A 96 26.02 -7.74 -8.45
CA SER A 96 26.69 -8.38 -9.59
C SER A 96 25.90 -8.22 -10.89
N PHE A 97 24.57 -8.23 -10.82
CA PHE A 97 23.67 -7.90 -11.93
C PHE A 97 23.93 -6.48 -12.45
N GLY A 98 24.02 -5.48 -11.56
CA GLY A 98 24.35 -4.10 -11.93
C GLY A 98 25.73 -3.96 -12.59
N TYR A 99 26.75 -4.68 -12.12
CA TYR A 99 28.06 -4.72 -12.78
C TYR A 99 27.95 -5.27 -14.20
N ALA A 100 27.27 -6.41 -14.39
CA ALA A 100 27.10 -7.02 -15.70
C ALA A 100 26.35 -6.08 -16.68
N THR A 101 25.27 -5.42 -16.23
CA THR A 101 24.55 -4.41 -17.02
C THR A 101 25.47 -3.27 -17.45
N ARG A 102 26.28 -2.76 -16.52
CA ARG A 102 27.24 -1.68 -16.80
C ARG A 102 28.27 -2.11 -17.83
N HIS A 103 28.81 -3.32 -17.73
CA HIS A 103 29.77 -3.84 -18.71
C HIS A 103 29.15 -3.95 -20.11
N VAL A 104 27.90 -4.42 -20.22
CA VAL A 104 27.20 -4.49 -21.51
C VAL A 104 26.99 -3.10 -22.09
N ALA A 105 26.51 -2.14 -21.30
CA ALA A 105 26.34 -0.75 -21.76
C ALA A 105 27.67 -0.16 -22.23
N GLN A 106 28.73 -0.27 -21.42
CA GLN A 106 30.07 0.21 -21.78
C GLN A 106 30.63 -0.41 -23.06
N ALA A 107 30.31 -1.69 -23.33
CA ALA A 107 30.82 -2.40 -24.49
C ALA A 107 30.01 -2.17 -25.77
N PHE A 108 28.69 -1.94 -25.67
CA PHE A 108 27.79 -2.01 -26.83
C PHE A 108 26.79 -0.85 -26.96
N ALA A 109 26.58 -0.03 -25.93
CA ALA A 109 25.76 1.18 -26.04
C ALA A 109 26.59 2.34 -26.63
N PRO A 110 25.95 3.27 -27.35
CA PRO A 110 26.59 4.52 -27.76
C PRO A 110 27.23 5.24 -26.56
N ASP A 111 28.51 5.57 -26.67
CA ASP A 111 29.33 6.23 -25.64
C ASP A 111 29.34 5.55 -24.25
N GLY A 112 28.97 4.26 -24.19
CA GLY A 112 28.82 3.53 -22.94
C GLY A 112 27.63 3.97 -22.09
N ASP A 113 26.65 4.67 -22.68
CA ASP A 113 25.54 5.28 -21.97
C ASP A 113 24.48 4.24 -21.55
N VAL A 114 24.34 4.07 -20.23
CA VAL A 114 23.40 3.12 -19.62
C VAL A 114 21.93 3.42 -19.91
N ARG A 115 21.58 4.63 -20.36
CA ARG A 115 20.20 4.99 -20.75
C ARG A 115 19.70 4.18 -21.96
N TYR A 116 20.61 3.61 -22.75
CA TYR A 116 20.26 2.73 -23.85
C TYR A 116 19.83 1.34 -23.39
N VAL A 117 20.02 0.97 -22.12
CA VAL A 117 19.52 -0.31 -21.61
C VAL A 117 17.99 -0.27 -21.59
N LYS A 118 17.37 -1.05 -22.48
CA LYS A 118 15.92 -1.18 -22.60
C LYS A 118 15.36 -2.19 -21.61
N SER A 119 15.99 -3.35 -21.53
CA SER A 119 15.58 -4.43 -20.63
C SER A 119 16.77 -5.31 -20.30
N ILE A 120 16.67 -6.01 -19.18
CA ILE A 120 17.64 -7.01 -18.78
C ILE A 120 16.92 -8.18 -18.11
N LYS A 121 17.33 -9.39 -18.46
CA LYS A 121 16.88 -10.64 -17.83
C LYS A 121 18.11 -11.48 -17.50
N ALA A 122 18.15 -12.06 -16.31
CA ALA A 122 19.28 -12.88 -15.86
C ALA A 122 18.83 -13.94 -14.85
N ARG A 123 19.68 -14.97 -14.69
CA ARG A 123 19.56 -15.97 -13.62
C ARG A 123 20.80 -15.95 -12.75
N PHE A 124 20.62 -15.87 -11.43
CA PHE A 124 21.71 -16.07 -10.48
C PHE A 124 22.04 -17.56 -10.35
N ALA A 125 23.31 -17.91 -10.56
CA ALA A 125 23.79 -19.29 -10.64
C ALA A 125 24.72 -19.67 -9.49
N SER A 126 25.56 -18.74 -9.04
CA SER A 126 26.47 -18.93 -7.90
C SER A 126 26.66 -17.61 -7.13
N THR A 127 27.22 -17.74 -5.94
CA THR A 127 27.46 -16.66 -4.98
C THR A 127 28.75 -15.94 -5.30
N VAL A 128 28.74 -14.60 -5.22
CA VAL A 128 29.94 -13.75 -5.33
C VAL A 128 30.35 -13.27 -3.95
N LEU A 129 31.64 -13.27 -3.65
CA LEU A 129 32.21 -12.71 -2.44
C LEU A 129 32.69 -11.28 -2.72
N PRO A 130 32.49 -10.31 -1.81
CA PRO A 130 33.11 -9.00 -1.94
C PRO A 130 34.63 -9.14 -2.05
N GLY A 131 35.22 -8.41 -2.99
CA GLY A 131 36.64 -8.55 -3.35
C GLY A 131 36.93 -9.61 -4.42
N GLU A 132 35.94 -10.29 -4.99
CA GLU A 132 36.18 -11.15 -6.17
C GLU A 132 36.11 -10.34 -7.48
N THR A 133 36.72 -10.90 -8.53
CA THR A 133 36.76 -10.31 -9.86
C THR A 133 35.68 -10.90 -10.75
N LEU A 134 34.79 -10.06 -11.24
CA LEU A 134 33.73 -10.43 -12.17
C LEU A 134 34.27 -10.40 -13.60
N VAL A 135 34.06 -11.48 -14.34
CA VAL A 135 34.39 -11.58 -15.78
C VAL A 135 33.09 -11.71 -16.55
N THR A 136 32.68 -10.65 -17.25
CA THR A 136 31.45 -10.64 -18.05
C THR A 136 31.79 -10.89 -19.51
N GLU A 137 31.38 -12.06 -19.99
CA GLU A 137 31.53 -12.49 -21.38
C GLU A 137 30.23 -12.19 -22.13
N MET A 138 30.33 -11.57 -23.31
CA MET A 138 29.19 -10.99 -24.01
C MET A 138 29.19 -11.36 -25.50
N TRP A 139 28.01 -11.66 -26.02
CA TRP A 139 27.75 -12.01 -27.43
C TRP A 139 26.62 -11.12 -27.95
N LYS A 140 26.92 -10.31 -28.96
CA LYS A 140 25.96 -9.42 -29.61
C LYS A 140 25.17 -10.19 -30.68
N ASP A 141 23.85 -10.01 -30.68
CA ASP A 141 22.90 -10.52 -31.65
C ASP A 141 21.84 -9.45 -31.94
N GLY A 142 22.08 -8.65 -32.99
CA GLY A 142 21.28 -7.46 -33.28
C GLY A 142 21.33 -6.44 -32.13
N ASP A 143 20.16 -6.09 -31.59
CA ASP A 143 20.01 -5.17 -30.44
C ASP A 143 20.07 -5.89 -29.08
N LYS A 144 20.20 -7.22 -29.11
CA LYS A 144 20.27 -8.05 -27.92
C LYS A 144 21.71 -8.46 -27.66
N VAL A 145 22.15 -8.38 -26.41
CA VAL A 145 23.47 -8.85 -25.98
C VAL A 145 23.25 -9.96 -24.98
N ILE A 146 23.51 -11.20 -25.39
CA ILE A 146 23.55 -12.35 -24.48
C ILE A 146 24.83 -12.25 -23.68
N PHE A 147 24.78 -12.54 -22.38
CA PHE A 147 25.97 -12.51 -21.54
C PHE A 147 25.96 -13.62 -20.48
N ARG A 148 27.15 -13.91 -19.96
CA ARG A 148 27.34 -14.65 -18.71
C ARG A 148 28.43 -13.97 -17.88
N THR A 149 28.31 -14.06 -16.56
CA THR A 149 29.32 -13.52 -15.65
C THR A 149 29.93 -14.66 -14.84
N LYS A 150 31.26 -14.69 -14.82
CA LYS A 150 32.07 -15.63 -14.06
C LYS A 150 32.82 -14.93 -12.93
N ILE A 151 33.30 -15.73 -11.99
CA ILE A 151 34.17 -15.32 -10.90
C ILE A 151 35.58 -15.77 -11.27
N LYS A 152 36.48 -14.82 -11.54
CA LYS A 152 37.81 -15.13 -12.10
C LYS A 152 38.59 -16.10 -11.22
N GLU A 153 38.54 -15.89 -9.92
CA GLU A 153 39.31 -16.64 -8.92
C GLU A 153 38.86 -18.10 -8.81
N ARG A 154 37.61 -18.42 -9.17
CA ARG A 154 37.02 -19.76 -9.00
C ARG A 154 36.57 -20.42 -10.31
N GLY A 155 36.52 -19.67 -11.41
CA GLY A 155 36.00 -20.14 -12.70
C GLY A 155 34.49 -20.41 -12.73
N GLU A 156 33.79 -20.20 -11.63
CA GLU A 156 32.36 -20.44 -11.50
C GLU A 156 31.52 -19.37 -12.23
N VAL A 157 30.40 -19.78 -12.81
CA VAL A 157 29.39 -18.87 -13.37
C VAL A 157 28.50 -18.35 -12.24
N CYS A 158 28.48 -17.04 -12.02
CA CYS A 158 27.59 -16.41 -11.04
C CYS A 158 26.30 -15.85 -11.66
N ILE A 159 26.33 -15.46 -12.94
CA ILE A 159 25.15 -15.06 -13.71
C ILE A 159 25.10 -15.85 -15.01
N SER A 160 23.97 -16.55 -15.25
CA SER A 160 23.72 -17.36 -16.44
C SER A 160 22.41 -16.96 -17.11
N ASN A 161 22.16 -17.49 -18.31
CA ASN A 161 20.89 -17.35 -19.04
C ASN A 161 20.44 -15.88 -19.14
N ALA A 162 21.40 -15.00 -19.45
CA ALA A 162 21.21 -13.57 -19.30
C ALA A 162 21.33 -12.83 -20.63
N ALA A 163 20.52 -11.77 -20.77
CA ALA A 163 20.63 -10.86 -21.90
C ALA A 163 20.20 -9.46 -21.51
N VAL A 164 20.80 -8.47 -22.16
CA VAL A 164 20.35 -7.08 -22.20
C VAL A 164 19.80 -6.80 -23.59
N GLU A 165 18.64 -6.17 -23.70
CA GLU A 165 18.23 -5.49 -24.93
C GLU A 165 18.61 -4.02 -24.83
N LEU A 166 19.19 -3.51 -25.91
CA LEU A 166 19.52 -2.09 -26.04
C LEU A 166 18.49 -1.40 -26.95
N TRP A 167 18.21 -0.15 -26.66
CA TRP A 167 17.57 0.74 -27.61
C TRP A 167 18.51 1.03 -28.78
N LYS A 168 17.99 1.16 -30.00
CA LYS A 168 18.76 1.70 -31.13
C LYS A 168 18.99 3.20 -30.99
N GLU A 169 17.94 3.88 -30.52
CA GLU A 169 17.91 5.31 -30.24
C GLU A 169 17.20 5.50 -28.91
N LEU A 170 17.67 6.44 -28.08
CA LEU A 170 17.03 6.71 -26.81
C LEU A 170 15.55 7.07 -27.02
N PRO A 171 14.63 6.48 -26.25
CA PRO A 171 13.23 6.86 -26.31
C PRO A 171 13.13 8.36 -25.99
N LYS A 172 12.47 9.09 -26.89
CA LYS A 172 12.20 10.51 -26.65
C LYS A 172 11.34 10.61 -25.39
N PRO A 173 11.70 11.49 -24.43
CA PRO A 173 10.78 11.81 -23.36
C PRO A 173 9.42 12.14 -23.97
N LYS A 174 8.33 11.60 -23.41
CA LYS A 174 7.00 12.00 -23.85
C LYS A 174 6.96 13.52 -23.80
N VAL A 175 6.79 14.17 -24.95
CA VAL A 175 6.72 15.64 -25.04
C VAL A 175 5.45 16.02 -24.29
N ARG A 176 5.64 16.53 -23.09
CA ARG A 176 4.56 17.04 -22.26
C ARG A 176 4.31 18.47 -22.73
N GLU A 177 3.15 18.72 -23.34
CA GLU A 177 2.68 20.09 -23.49
C GLU A 177 2.65 20.75 -22.10
N ALA A 178 3.20 21.96 -21.99
CA ALA A 178 3.26 22.72 -20.75
C ALA A 178 1.87 22.73 -20.09
N ALA A 179 1.72 21.99 -18.99
CA ALA A 179 0.52 21.84 -18.15
C ALA A 179 -0.78 22.28 -18.83
N GLY A 180 -1.12 21.61 -19.93
CA GLY A 180 -2.20 21.98 -20.83
C GLY A 180 -3.12 20.82 -21.15
N LYS A 181 -3.28 19.87 -20.22
CA LYS A 181 -4.42 18.95 -20.01
C LYS A 181 -3.94 17.79 -19.15
N ALA A 182 -4.35 17.81 -17.88
CA ALA A 182 -4.15 16.71 -16.96
C ALA A 182 -4.90 15.47 -17.45
N ALA A 183 -4.19 14.34 -17.54
CA ALA A 183 -4.80 13.02 -17.69
C ALA A 183 -5.70 12.72 -16.49
N ALA A 184 -6.83 12.07 -16.77
CA ALA A 184 -7.88 11.76 -15.80
C ALA A 184 -7.43 10.68 -14.79
N GLY A 185 -6.79 11.12 -13.71
CA GLY A 185 -6.63 10.39 -12.44
C GLY A 185 -7.46 11.04 -11.34
N LYS A 186 -7.75 10.31 -10.26
CA LYS A 186 -8.62 10.68 -9.11
C LYS A 186 -8.62 12.19 -8.82
N ILE A 187 -9.82 12.77 -8.77
CA ILE A 187 -10.04 14.21 -8.53
C ILE A 187 -9.74 14.52 -7.06
N GLU A 188 -8.45 14.67 -6.72
CA GLU A 188 -7.99 15.12 -5.42
C GLU A 188 -7.52 16.59 -5.50
N PRO A 189 -7.69 17.38 -4.42
CA PRO A 189 -7.18 18.74 -4.34
C PRO A 189 -5.65 18.78 -4.44
N ASN A 190 -5.11 19.75 -5.17
CA ASN A 190 -3.68 20.05 -5.16
C ASN A 190 -3.39 21.45 -4.61
N SER A 191 -2.12 21.77 -4.37
CA SER A 191 -1.70 23.10 -3.89
C SER A 191 -2.19 24.24 -4.78
N GLY A 192 -2.27 24.04 -6.10
CA GLY A 192 -2.83 25.02 -7.02
C GLY A 192 -4.32 25.32 -6.78
N ASP A 193 -5.11 24.32 -6.39
CA ASP A 193 -6.51 24.52 -6.00
C ASP A 193 -6.60 25.33 -4.70
N ILE A 194 -5.69 25.09 -3.76
CA ILE A 194 -5.59 25.85 -2.51
C ILE A 194 -5.23 27.32 -2.80
N PHE A 195 -4.26 27.60 -3.68
CA PHE A 195 -3.93 28.98 -4.06
C PHE A 195 -5.05 29.70 -4.81
N ARG A 196 -5.77 29.00 -5.69
CA ARG A 196 -6.99 29.54 -6.30
C ARG A 196 -8.07 29.82 -5.26
N ALA A 197 -8.23 28.94 -4.27
CA ALA A 197 -9.18 29.14 -3.18
C ALA A 197 -8.78 30.32 -2.28
N ILE A 198 -7.48 30.53 -2.04
CA ILE A 198 -6.94 31.74 -1.42
C ILE A 198 -7.33 32.96 -2.24
N GLY A 199 -7.12 32.94 -3.56
CA GLY A 199 -7.51 34.02 -4.47
C GLY A 199 -9.00 34.37 -4.37
N THR A 200 -9.87 33.36 -4.43
CA THR A 200 -11.32 33.53 -4.25
C THR A 200 -11.67 34.09 -2.86
N PHE A 201 -11.01 33.59 -1.80
CA PHE A 201 -11.21 34.07 -0.43
C PHE A 201 -10.84 35.54 -0.28
N VAL A 202 -9.63 35.93 -0.69
CA VAL A 202 -9.12 37.31 -0.48
C VAL A 202 -9.79 38.30 -1.43
N GLY A 203 -10.22 37.86 -2.61
CA GLY A 203 -11.02 38.65 -3.54
C GLY A 203 -12.43 38.93 -3.01
N GLY A 204 -13.04 37.95 -2.34
CA GLY A 204 -14.35 38.09 -1.68
C GLY A 204 -14.30 38.73 -0.29
N ASN A 205 -13.11 38.93 0.29
CA ASN A 205 -12.92 39.49 1.63
C ASN A 205 -11.83 40.59 1.64
N PRO A 206 -12.11 41.80 1.10
CA PRO A 206 -11.16 42.92 1.08
C PRO A 206 -10.57 43.28 2.45
N ALA A 207 -11.36 43.12 3.52
CA ALA A 207 -10.93 43.30 4.91
C ALA A 207 -9.75 42.39 5.33
N THR A 208 -9.47 41.32 4.59
CA THR A 208 -8.29 40.48 4.81
C THR A 208 -7.03 41.18 4.31
N ALA A 209 -7.10 41.84 3.14
CA ALA A 209 -5.98 42.60 2.61
C ALA A 209 -5.68 43.84 3.48
N GLU A 210 -6.72 44.56 3.90
CA GLU A 210 -6.62 45.71 4.83
C GLU A 210 -5.97 45.38 6.18
N LYS A 211 -6.10 44.12 6.65
CA LYS A 211 -5.49 43.69 7.93
C LYS A 211 -4.08 43.16 7.77
N VAL A 212 -3.75 42.62 6.59
CA VAL A 212 -2.49 41.92 6.37
C VAL A 212 -1.45 42.86 5.77
N GLU A 213 -1.82 43.67 4.76
CA GLU A 213 -0.99 44.70 4.11
C GLU A 213 0.42 44.20 3.76
N THR A 214 0.51 43.05 3.08
CA THR A 214 1.79 42.37 2.85
C THR A 214 1.74 41.50 1.61
N THR A 215 2.86 41.34 0.93
CA THR A 215 3.03 40.40 -0.19
C THR A 215 3.86 39.19 0.24
N PHE A 216 3.33 37.98 0.04
CA PHE A 216 3.98 36.70 0.33
C PHE A 216 4.38 35.98 -0.95
N LEU A 217 5.58 35.41 -0.98
CA LEU A 217 6.01 34.46 -2.00
C LEU A 217 6.11 33.05 -1.40
N PHE A 218 5.40 32.09 -1.96
CA PHE A 218 5.50 30.69 -1.62
C PHE A 218 6.34 29.98 -2.68
N LYS A 219 7.44 29.35 -2.25
CA LYS A 219 8.29 28.48 -3.05
C LYS A 219 8.05 27.04 -2.59
N LEU A 220 7.30 26.31 -3.40
CA LEU A 220 6.98 24.90 -3.17
C LEU A 220 8.04 24.01 -3.79
N SER A 221 8.36 22.91 -3.11
CA SER A 221 9.19 21.82 -3.62
C SER A 221 8.42 20.50 -3.64
N SER A 222 8.75 19.65 -4.62
CA SER A 222 8.17 18.32 -4.81
C SER A 222 6.63 18.29 -4.90
N PRO A 223 6.01 18.83 -5.97
CA PRO A 223 6.62 19.43 -7.16
C PRO A 223 7.04 20.90 -6.98
N GLU A 224 7.96 21.38 -7.83
CA GLU A 224 8.38 22.77 -7.81
C GLU A 224 7.27 23.70 -8.32
N ALA A 225 6.88 24.68 -7.52
CA ALA A 225 5.94 25.72 -7.92
C ALA A 225 6.21 27.02 -7.15
N GLN A 226 5.84 28.15 -7.75
CA GLN A 226 5.92 29.45 -7.08
C GLN A 226 4.57 30.15 -7.15
N TRP A 227 4.17 30.78 -6.05
CA TRP A 227 2.91 31.52 -5.96
C TRP A 227 3.10 32.79 -5.15
N THR A 228 2.70 33.93 -5.71
CA THR A 228 2.64 35.20 -4.98
C THR A 228 1.22 35.44 -4.49
N VAL A 229 1.08 35.70 -3.18
CA VAL A 229 -0.16 36.16 -2.54
C VAL A 229 0.06 37.61 -2.15
N ASP A 230 -0.53 38.52 -2.91
CA ASP A 230 -0.44 39.96 -2.69
C ASP A 230 -1.66 40.48 -1.93
N LEU A 231 -1.42 40.86 -0.67
CA LEU A 231 -2.40 41.49 0.21
C LEU A 231 -1.99 42.92 0.55
N SER A 232 -1.06 43.52 -0.22
CA SER A 232 -0.64 44.92 -0.05
C SER A 232 -1.72 45.92 -0.47
N THR A 233 -2.63 45.51 -1.36
CA THR A 233 -3.74 46.34 -1.84
C THR A 233 -5.06 45.54 -1.83
N PRO A 234 -6.17 46.12 -1.37
CA PRO A 234 -7.49 45.49 -1.47
C PRO A 234 -8.13 45.71 -2.85
N PRO A 235 -8.82 44.72 -3.44
CA PRO A 235 -8.91 43.33 -2.98
C PRO A 235 -7.59 42.58 -3.21
N GLY A 236 -7.28 41.65 -2.31
CA GLY A 236 -6.08 40.83 -2.41
C GLY A 236 -6.04 40.02 -3.71
N LYS A 237 -4.85 39.68 -4.17
CA LYS A 237 -4.63 38.95 -5.43
C LYS A 237 -3.67 37.78 -5.22
N VAL A 238 -3.93 36.67 -5.92
CA VAL A 238 -3.01 35.54 -6.00
C VAL A 238 -2.57 35.35 -7.45
N THR A 239 -1.27 35.17 -7.67
CA THR A 239 -0.67 34.93 -8.98
C THR A 239 0.20 33.69 -8.95
N ASN A 240 0.11 32.88 -10.01
CA ASN A 240 1.07 31.81 -10.25
C ASN A 240 2.39 32.42 -10.75
N GLY A 241 3.52 31.99 -10.17
CA GLY A 241 4.85 32.53 -10.39
C GLY A 241 5.25 33.59 -9.36
N ALA A 242 6.55 33.85 -9.25
CA ALA A 242 7.09 34.96 -8.47
C ALA A 242 6.85 36.29 -9.21
N VAL A 243 6.03 37.14 -8.61
CA VAL A 243 5.72 38.48 -9.12
C VAL A 243 6.01 39.53 -8.04
N GLY A 244 6.60 40.65 -8.45
CA GLY A 244 6.91 41.78 -7.57
C GLY A 244 8.05 41.50 -6.59
N THR A 245 8.15 42.33 -5.55
CA THR A 245 9.13 42.19 -4.46
C THR A 245 8.40 41.69 -3.22
N PRO A 246 8.47 40.38 -2.89
CA PRO A 246 7.75 39.85 -1.74
C PRO A 246 8.38 40.34 -0.44
N ALA A 247 7.54 40.78 0.48
CA ALA A 247 7.98 41.14 1.83
C ALA A 247 8.38 39.88 2.61
N CYS A 248 7.68 38.76 2.42
CA CYS A 248 7.95 37.50 3.12
C CYS A 248 7.99 36.34 2.11
N THR A 249 9.04 35.52 2.15
CA THR A 249 9.18 34.33 1.30
C THR A 249 9.17 33.07 2.17
N LEU A 250 8.37 32.08 1.79
CA LEU A 250 8.22 30.79 2.45
C LEU A 250 8.70 29.67 1.52
N ASP A 251 9.77 28.98 1.91
CA ASP A 251 10.25 27.77 1.26
C ASP A 251 9.73 26.54 2.05
N ILE A 252 8.88 25.73 1.42
CA ILE A 252 8.17 24.60 2.05
C ILE A 252 7.83 23.53 1.00
N SER A 253 7.71 22.26 1.37
CA SER A 253 7.25 21.23 0.42
C SER A 253 5.77 21.40 0.05
N ASP A 254 5.35 20.94 -1.12
CA ASP A 254 3.96 20.96 -1.57
C ASP A 254 3.04 20.26 -0.54
N ALA A 255 3.44 19.07 -0.09
CA ALA A 255 2.72 18.30 0.92
C ALA A 255 2.63 19.02 2.27
N ASP A 256 3.73 19.60 2.77
CA ASP A 256 3.73 20.33 4.04
C ASP A 256 2.92 21.64 3.94
N PHE A 257 2.92 22.32 2.78
CA PHE A 257 2.08 23.48 2.53
C PHE A 257 0.60 23.10 2.53
N MET A 258 0.21 22.03 1.85
CA MET A 258 -1.18 21.54 1.86
C MET A 258 -1.61 21.18 3.28
N ALA A 259 -0.77 20.50 4.05
CA ALA A 259 -1.05 20.19 5.45
C ALA A 259 -1.15 21.47 6.32
N MET A 260 -0.31 22.48 6.07
CA MET A 260 -0.34 23.75 6.80
C MET A 260 -1.60 24.58 6.47
N ALA A 261 -1.94 24.71 5.19
CA ALA A 261 -3.09 25.49 4.72
C ALA A 261 -4.42 24.86 5.14
N THR A 262 -4.48 23.52 5.24
CA THR A 262 -5.66 22.78 5.72
C THR A 262 -5.68 22.59 7.24
N GLY A 263 -4.68 23.10 7.97
CA GLY A 263 -4.60 23.02 9.43
C GLY A 263 -4.22 21.64 10.00
N GLN A 264 -3.80 20.70 9.15
CA GLN A 264 -3.26 19.39 9.52
C GLN A 264 -1.83 19.49 10.08
N ALA A 265 -1.06 20.50 9.68
CA ALA A 265 0.27 20.79 10.19
C ALA A 265 0.33 22.19 10.84
N ASP A 266 1.11 22.29 11.92
CA ASP A 266 1.35 23.56 12.60
C ASP A 266 2.57 24.27 11.99
N ALA A 267 2.41 25.54 11.63
CA ALA A 267 3.44 26.34 10.97
C ALA A 267 4.68 26.56 11.85
N MET A 268 4.53 26.70 13.18
CA MET A 268 5.67 26.86 14.09
C MET A 268 6.47 25.57 14.18
N LYS A 269 5.80 24.41 14.18
CA LYS A 269 6.48 23.09 14.16
C LYS A 269 7.22 22.84 12.85
N LEU A 270 6.66 23.25 11.71
CA LEU A 270 7.32 23.15 10.42
C LEU A 270 8.56 24.06 10.36
N PHE A 271 8.47 25.27 10.93
CA PHE A 271 9.59 26.19 11.01
C PHE A 271 10.72 25.67 11.93
N SER A 272 10.39 25.25 13.15
CA SER A 272 11.39 24.77 14.12
C SER A 272 12.07 23.45 13.70
N SER A 273 11.42 22.65 12.87
CA SER A 273 12.01 21.43 12.27
C SER A 273 12.81 21.69 10.99
N GLY A 274 12.87 22.94 10.51
CA GLY A 274 13.58 23.32 9.28
C GLY A 274 12.88 22.94 7.97
N LYS A 275 11.65 22.40 8.06
CA LYS A 275 10.82 22.03 6.90
C LYS A 275 10.13 23.22 6.24
N LEU A 276 9.91 24.28 7.01
CA LEU A 276 9.53 25.61 6.54
C LEU A 276 10.70 26.54 6.79
N LYS A 277 11.22 27.18 5.75
CA LYS A 277 12.19 28.26 5.87
C LYS A 277 11.49 29.56 5.48
N ILE A 278 11.72 30.60 6.28
CA ILE A 278 11.16 31.94 6.04
C ILE A 278 12.32 32.89 5.80
N SER A 279 12.25 33.67 4.73
CA SER A 279 13.19 34.74 4.41
C SER A 279 12.45 36.05 4.11
N GLY A 280 13.14 37.19 4.25
CA GLY A 280 12.50 38.51 4.24
C GLY A 280 11.96 38.89 5.62
N ASP A 281 10.78 39.51 5.67
CA ASP A 281 10.07 39.86 6.89
C ASP A 281 9.47 38.61 7.56
N VAL A 282 10.19 38.12 8.57
CA VAL A 282 9.77 36.95 9.35
C VAL A 282 8.54 37.25 10.22
N MET A 283 8.35 38.49 10.69
CA MET A 283 7.17 38.84 11.51
C MET A 283 5.90 38.81 10.66
N ALA A 284 6.00 39.20 9.38
CA ALA A 284 4.88 39.09 8.44
C ALA A 284 4.33 37.66 8.30
N SER A 285 5.16 36.62 8.50
CA SER A 285 4.70 35.22 8.46
C SER A 285 3.64 34.88 9.51
N GLN A 286 3.60 35.61 10.63
CA GLN A 286 2.57 35.44 11.68
C GLN A 286 1.18 35.87 11.20
N LYS A 287 1.10 36.71 10.15
CA LYS A 287 -0.15 37.18 9.55
C LYS A 287 -0.82 36.13 8.66
N LEU A 288 -0.20 34.96 8.41
CA LEU A 288 -0.77 33.86 7.62
C LEU A 288 -1.93 33.12 8.31
N GLY A 289 -2.36 33.55 9.50
CA GLY A 289 -3.50 32.97 10.21
C GLY A 289 -4.81 32.98 9.42
N PHE A 290 -4.95 33.83 8.39
CA PHE A 290 -6.11 33.80 7.51
C PHE A 290 -6.22 32.51 6.67
N LEU A 291 -5.11 31.78 6.43
CA LEU A 291 -5.14 30.51 5.71
C LEU A 291 -6.03 29.47 6.40
N LYS A 292 -6.11 29.52 7.74
CA LYS A 292 -6.99 28.64 8.54
C LYS A 292 -8.49 28.90 8.31
N LYS A 293 -8.84 30.00 7.62
CA LYS A 293 -10.23 30.34 7.25
C LYS A 293 -10.65 29.75 5.91
N LEU A 294 -9.73 29.12 5.18
CA LEU A 294 -10.07 28.37 3.96
C LEU A 294 -10.86 27.12 4.36
N THR A 295 -12.08 26.99 3.85
CA THR A 295 -12.88 25.79 4.07
C THR A 295 -12.53 24.73 3.01
N PRO A 296 -12.69 23.43 3.33
CA PRO A 296 -12.55 22.36 2.34
C PRO A 296 -13.45 22.56 1.11
N GLU A 297 -14.63 23.15 1.29
CA GLU A 297 -15.56 23.46 0.20
C GLU A 297 -14.99 24.44 -0.83
N MET A 298 -14.27 25.47 -0.37
CA MET A 298 -13.63 26.44 -1.26
C MET A 298 -12.54 25.79 -2.11
N VAL A 299 -11.75 24.90 -1.51
CA VAL A 299 -10.72 24.15 -2.21
C VAL A 299 -11.35 23.17 -3.20
N LEU A 300 -12.38 22.42 -2.78
CA LEU A 300 -13.12 21.50 -3.64
C LEU A 300 -13.84 22.22 -4.78
N ALA A 301 -14.32 23.45 -4.59
CA ALA A 301 -14.91 24.26 -5.65
C ALA A 301 -13.88 24.62 -6.73
N GLU A 302 -12.64 24.96 -6.34
CA GLU A 302 -11.55 25.21 -7.29
C GLU A 302 -11.04 23.92 -7.94
N THR A 303 -11.02 22.81 -7.21
CA THR A 303 -10.77 21.47 -7.77
C THR A 303 -11.81 21.11 -8.84
N LYS A 304 -13.11 21.39 -8.59
CA LYS A 304 -14.20 21.21 -9.55
C LYS A 304 -14.07 22.14 -10.75
N LYS A 305 -13.70 23.42 -10.55
CA LYS A 305 -13.44 24.35 -11.67
C LYS A 305 -12.28 23.87 -12.53
N ARG A 306 -11.15 23.48 -11.93
CA ARG A 306 -9.99 22.92 -12.64
C ARG A 306 -10.34 21.67 -13.45
N THR A 307 -11.21 20.82 -12.93
CA THR A 307 -11.58 19.54 -13.55
C THR A 307 -12.83 19.63 -14.46
N GLY A 308 -13.56 20.74 -14.43
CA GLY A 308 -14.90 20.86 -15.04
C GLY A 308 -15.07 21.93 -16.13
N SER A 309 -14.08 22.77 -16.45
CA SER A 309 -14.26 23.84 -17.45
C SER A 309 -13.40 23.67 -18.70
N GLY A 310 -14.04 23.17 -19.76
CA GLY A 310 -13.58 23.19 -21.13
C GLY A 310 -14.74 23.29 -22.12
N ALA A 311 -15.49 24.39 -22.12
CA ALA A 311 -16.20 24.99 -23.27
C ALA A 311 -17.00 26.23 -22.83
N GLY A 312 -17.06 27.24 -23.70
CA GLY A 312 -17.55 28.59 -23.42
C GLY A 312 -19.08 28.77 -23.36
N ALA A 313 -19.44 30.05 -23.26
CA ALA A 313 -20.75 30.63 -22.98
C ALA A 313 -21.96 30.08 -23.77
N GLY A 314 -23.07 29.91 -23.04
CA GLY A 314 -24.43 29.73 -23.56
C GLY A 314 -25.42 29.57 -22.40
N THR A 315 -26.44 30.42 -22.34
CA THR A 315 -27.56 30.42 -21.37
C THR A 315 -28.38 29.11 -21.45
N PRO A 316 -29.23 28.79 -20.45
CA PRO A 316 -29.42 27.45 -19.93
C PRO A 316 -30.48 26.64 -20.69
N PRO A 317 -30.42 25.29 -20.59
CA PRO A 317 -31.65 24.51 -20.50
C PRO A 317 -31.66 23.61 -19.25
N THR A 318 -32.70 23.84 -18.46
CA THR A 318 -33.54 22.87 -17.73
C THR A 318 -33.03 21.46 -17.48
N ALA A 319 -32.92 21.16 -16.17
CA ALA A 319 -33.24 19.92 -15.47
C ALA A 319 -33.31 18.60 -16.29
N ALA A 320 -32.35 17.72 -16.04
CA ALA A 320 -32.57 16.27 -16.02
C ALA A 320 -31.56 15.56 -15.10
N ALA A 321 -32.10 15.02 -14.00
CA ALA A 321 -31.68 13.95 -13.10
C ALA A 321 -30.19 13.55 -12.97
N ALA A 322 -29.69 13.74 -11.74
CA ALA A 322 -28.41 13.24 -11.22
C ALA A 322 -28.42 11.71 -11.00
N SER A 323 -27.29 11.04 -11.26
CA SER A 323 -26.92 9.80 -10.55
C SER A 323 -25.98 10.16 -9.41
N SER A 324 -26.43 9.96 -8.17
CA SER A 324 -25.73 10.35 -6.93
C SER A 324 -24.52 9.44 -6.65
N ALA A 325 -23.33 10.02 -6.53
CA ALA A 325 -22.20 9.36 -5.87
C ALA A 325 -22.51 9.21 -4.36
N TYR A 326 -22.34 8.00 -3.85
CA TYR A 326 -22.65 7.64 -2.46
C TYR A 326 -21.71 8.37 -1.49
N THR A 327 -22.27 9.18 -0.59
CA THR A 327 -21.53 9.86 0.49
C THR A 327 -21.83 9.15 1.82
N PRO A 328 -20.83 8.65 2.56
CA PRO A 328 -21.06 7.95 3.82
C PRO A 328 -21.74 8.86 4.86
N THR A 329 -22.88 8.43 5.38
CA THR A 329 -23.65 9.11 6.42
C THR A 329 -23.33 8.56 7.80
N VAL A 330 -23.79 9.25 8.86
CA VAL A 330 -23.68 8.77 10.25
C VAL A 330 -24.36 7.41 10.42
N ASP A 331 -25.49 7.18 9.77
CA ASP A 331 -26.21 5.90 9.81
C ASP A 331 -25.38 4.78 9.14
N ASP A 332 -24.65 5.10 8.08
CA ASP A 332 -23.72 4.16 7.43
C ASP A 332 -22.56 3.77 8.34
N ALA A 333 -22.03 4.72 9.11
CA ALA A 333 -20.98 4.45 10.08
C ALA A 333 -21.48 3.53 11.21
N PHE A 334 -22.73 3.66 11.66
CA PHE A 334 -23.33 2.75 12.64
C PHE A 334 -23.69 1.38 12.06
N ASP A 335 -24.07 1.31 10.78
CA ASP A 335 -24.22 0.03 10.07
C ASP A 335 -22.86 -0.69 9.93
N VAL A 336 -21.79 0.07 9.69
CA VAL A 336 -20.42 -0.46 9.69
C VAL A 336 -20.04 -0.93 11.09
N PHE A 337 -20.36 -0.19 12.16
CA PHE A 337 -20.13 -0.68 13.53
C PHE A 337 -20.88 -1.98 13.82
N ALA A 338 -22.14 -2.09 13.39
CA ALA A 338 -22.92 -3.31 13.54
C ALA A 338 -22.27 -4.50 12.82
N GLU A 339 -21.73 -4.28 11.61
CA GLU A 339 -21.05 -5.33 10.85
C GLU A 339 -19.65 -5.64 11.41
N VAL A 340 -18.90 -4.64 11.90
CA VAL A 340 -17.62 -4.84 12.61
C VAL A 340 -17.83 -5.68 13.87
N ILE A 341 -18.86 -5.39 14.67
CA ILE A 341 -19.20 -6.16 15.88
C ILE A 341 -19.57 -7.61 15.53
N LYS A 342 -20.29 -7.80 14.42
CA LYS A 342 -20.70 -9.12 13.92
C LYS A 342 -19.53 -9.95 13.37
N LEU A 343 -18.58 -9.30 12.70
CA LEU A 343 -17.36 -9.95 12.18
C LEU A 343 -16.31 -10.22 13.27
N ASN A 344 -16.42 -9.56 14.42
CA ASN A 344 -15.44 -9.66 15.50
C ASN A 344 -16.13 -9.98 16.84
N PRO A 345 -16.59 -11.22 17.08
CA PRO A 345 -17.36 -11.58 18.27
C PRO A 345 -16.61 -11.37 19.60
N ASP A 346 -15.28 -11.28 19.57
CA ASP A 346 -14.44 -10.96 20.72
C ASP A 346 -14.69 -9.57 21.32
N VAL A 347 -15.29 -8.64 20.57
CA VAL A 347 -15.70 -7.33 21.11
C VAL A 347 -16.73 -7.47 22.24
N LYS A 348 -17.41 -8.62 22.34
CA LYS A 348 -18.32 -8.91 23.46
C LYS A 348 -17.64 -9.01 24.81
N LYS A 349 -16.33 -9.27 24.82
CA LYS A 349 -15.49 -9.28 26.03
C LYS A 349 -15.26 -7.88 26.60
N VAL A 350 -15.52 -6.82 25.84
CA VAL A 350 -15.46 -5.43 26.33
C VAL A 350 -16.59 -5.17 27.33
N GLY A 351 -17.78 -5.72 27.09
CA GLY A 351 -18.87 -5.82 28.06
C GLY A 351 -19.47 -4.48 28.51
N VAL A 352 -19.43 -3.44 27.66
CA VAL A 352 -19.92 -2.08 27.97
C VAL A 352 -20.99 -1.66 26.96
N VAL A 353 -22.01 -0.95 27.44
CA VAL A 353 -23.01 -0.28 26.59
C VAL A 353 -22.59 1.18 26.37
N TYR A 354 -22.32 1.55 25.12
CA TYR A 354 -21.93 2.92 24.75
C TYR A 354 -23.10 3.68 24.14
N GLY A 355 -23.29 4.92 24.59
CA GLY A 355 -24.19 5.87 23.96
C GLY A 355 -23.42 6.82 23.06
N PHE A 356 -23.94 7.09 21.88
CA PHE A 356 -23.37 8.08 20.96
C PHE A 356 -24.42 9.14 20.67
N LYS A 357 -24.13 10.38 21.02
CA LYS A 357 -24.91 11.54 20.62
C LYS A 357 -24.13 12.30 19.55
N VAL A 358 -24.56 12.13 18.31
CA VAL A 358 -23.87 12.63 17.12
C VAL A 358 -24.79 13.66 16.47
N GLY A 359 -24.50 14.95 16.71
CA GLY A 359 -25.43 16.03 16.35
C GLY A 359 -26.80 15.86 17.01
N GLU A 360 -27.86 15.77 16.19
CA GLU A 360 -29.24 15.53 16.66
C GLU A 360 -29.58 14.04 16.80
N LYS A 361 -28.74 13.14 16.30
CA LYS A 361 -28.98 11.70 16.31
C LYS A 361 -28.38 11.04 17.54
N SER A 362 -29.08 10.04 18.07
CA SER A 362 -28.62 9.22 19.21
C SER A 362 -28.56 7.76 18.79
N PHE A 363 -27.50 7.06 19.21
CA PHE A 363 -27.31 5.63 18.96
C PHE A 363 -26.80 4.94 20.23
N ILE A 364 -27.16 3.66 20.38
CA ILE A 364 -26.65 2.77 21.42
C ILE A 364 -25.87 1.65 20.74
N VAL A 365 -24.62 1.48 21.16
CA VAL A 365 -23.75 0.36 20.80
C VAL A 365 -23.59 -0.52 22.03
N ASP A 366 -24.37 -1.59 22.08
CA ASP A 366 -24.35 -2.58 23.13
C ASP A 366 -23.32 -3.66 22.80
N LEU A 367 -22.14 -3.58 23.42
CA LEU A 367 -21.13 -4.61 23.27
C LEU A 367 -21.38 -5.84 24.16
N LYS A 368 -22.33 -5.82 25.11
CA LYS A 368 -22.69 -7.05 25.86
C LYS A 368 -23.46 -8.01 24.96
N ASP A 369 -24.48 -7.48 24.28
CA ASP A 369 -25.33 -8.25 23.38
C ASP A 369 -24.82 -8.27 21.94
N GLY A 370 -23.90 -7.35 21.59
CA GLY A 370 -23.34 -7.19 20.25
C GLY A 370 -24.34 -6.55 19.28
N LYS A 371 -25.10 -5.56 19.74
CA LYS A 371 -26.19 -4.93 19.01
C LYS A 371 -25.98 -3.42 18.89
N VAL A 372 -26.33 -2.86 17.73
CA VAL A 372 -26.41 -1.41 17.53
C VAL A 372 -27.89 -1.06 17.35
N SER A 373 -28.35 0.00 18.02
CA SER A 373 -29.73 0.49 17.91
C SER A 373 -29.78 2.01 17.83
N THR A 374 -30.72 2.55 17.07
CA THR A 374 -31.01 3.98 16.96
C THR A 374 -31.89 4.43 18.12
N GLY A 375 -31.58 5.59 18.71
CA GLY A 375 -32.34 6.21 19.81
C GLY A 375 -31.48 6.49 21.04
N ALA A 376 -32.00 7.34 21.93
CA ALA A 376 -31.42 7.55 23.25
C ALA A 376 -31.83 6.40 24.18
N GLY A 377 -30.88 5.88 24.96
CA GLY A 377 -31.09 4.76 25.87
C GLY A 377 -30.10 4.78 27.01
N ALA A 378 -30.24 3.84 27.95
CA ALA A 378 -29.31 3.71 29.07
C ALA A 378 -27.92 3.28 28.56
N ALA A 379 -26.91 4.10 28.80
CA ALA A 379 -25.52 3.85 28.42
C ALA A 379 -24.59 4.03 29.62
N GLU A 380 -23.57 3.17 29.71
CA GLU A 380 -22.55 3.25 30.75
C GLU A 380 -21.50 4.32 30.44
N CYS A 381 -21.27 4.62 29.16
CA CYS A 381 -20.38 5.68 28.70
C CYS A 381 -21.01 6.34 27.47
N THR A 382 -21.21 7.65 27.52
CA THR A 382 -21.82 8.41 26.43
C THR A 382 -20.80 9.35 25.81
N LEU A 383 -20.66 9.28 24.48
CA LEU A 383 -19.81 10.12 23.66
C LEU A 383 -20.69 11.13 22.90
N GLU A 384 -20.43 12.42 23.09
CA GLU A 384 -21.14 13.50 22.41
C GLU A 384 -20.17 14.31 21.53
N LEU A 385 -20.50 14.42 20.25
CA LEU A 385 -19.70 15.10 19.22
C LEU A 385 -20.57 15.49 18.01
N SER A 386 -20.04 16.32 17.12
CA SER A 386 -20.76 16.71 15.89
C SER A 386 -20.78 15.58 14.85
N GLU A 387 -21.73 15.63 13.90
CA GLU A 387 -21.79 14.65 12.79
C GLU A 387 -20.50 14.63 11.97
N SER A 388 -19.93 15.82 11.70
CA SER A 388 -18.66 15.94 10.97
C SER A 388 -17.48 15.37 11.75
N ASP A 389 -17.36 15.67 13.05
CA ASP A 389 -16.25 15.17 13.87
C ASP A 389 -16.35 13.64 14.04
N PHE A 390 -17.57 13.08 14.10
CA PHE A 390 -17.79 11.64 14.17
C PHE A 390 -17.41 10.92 12.87
N LEU A 391 -17.77 11.48 11.71
CA LEU A 391 -17.36 10.94 10.41
C LEU A 391 -15.84 11.03 10.22
N ASP A 392 -15.22 12.12 10.64
CA ASP A 392 -13.76 12.24 10.60
C ASP A 392 -13.07 11.26 11.57
N LEU A 393 -13.65 11.02 12.75
CA LEU A 393 -13.14 10.04 13.71
C LEU A 393 -13.21 8.61 13.15
N THR A 394 -14.35 8.22 12.57
CA THR A 394 -14.55 6.87 12.00
C THR A 394 -13.74 6.62 10.73
N GLN A 395 -13.33 7.68 10.03
CA GLN A 395 -12.46 7.63 8.86
C GLN A 395 -10.97 7.81 9.20
N GLY A 396 -10.62 7.91 10.49
CA GLY A 396 -9.23 8.09 10.94
C GLY A 396 -8.62 9.47 10.65
N LYS A 397 -9.45 10.44 10.26
CA LYS A 397 -9.06 11.84 9.98
C LYS A 397 -8.98 12.71 11.23
N ALA A 398 -9.60 12.27 12.34
CA ALA A 398 -9.56 12.95 13.62
C ALA A 398 -9.00 12.06 14.74
N ASP A 399 -8.17 12.66 15.61
CA ASP A 399 -7.63 11.98 16.79
C ASP A 399 -8.61 12.14 17.99
N PRO A 400 -9.02 11.03 18.64
CA PRO A 400 -9.98 11.07 19.74
C PRO A 400 -9.47 11.80 20.99
N MET A 401 -8.17 11.77 21.28
CA MET A 401 -7.59 12.47 22.42
C MET A 401 -7.56 13.99 22.18
N LYS A 402 -7.31 14.41 20.94
CA LYS A 402 -7.37 15.82 20.51
C LYS A 402 -8.81 16.34 20.54
N LEU A 403 -9.79 15.59 20.06
CA LEU A 403 -11.20 15.98 20.14
C LEU A 403 -11.68 16.10 21.60
N PHE A 404 -11.24 15.20 22.48
CA PHE A 404 -11.59 15.27 23.90
C PHE A 404 -10.95 16.47 24.61
N SER A 405 -9.65 16.69 24.45
CA SER A 405 -8.92 17.80 25.09
C SER A 405 -9.34 19.19 24.58
N THR A 406 -9.88 19.29 23.36
CA THR A 406 -10.44 20.52 22.80
C THR A 406 -11.94 20.71 23.10
N GLY A 407 -12.56 19.79 23.84
CA GLY A 407 -13.97 19.84 24.23
C GLY A 407 -14.97 19.54 23.10
N LYS A 408 -14.49 19.13 21.92
CA LYS A 408 -15.32 18.75 20.76
C LYS A 408 -15.89 17.34 20.86
N LEU A 409 -15.21 16.47 21.60
CA LEU A 409 -15.72 15.19 22.07
C LEU A 409 -15.94 15.29 23.57
N LYS A 410 -17.20 15.21 24.00
CA LYS A 410 -17.55 15.15 25.43
C LYS A 410 -17.83 13.70 25.80
N ILE A 411 -17.30 13.28 26.95
CA ILE A 411 -17.53 11.94 27.48
C ILE A 411 -18.22 12.08 28.83
N SER A 412 -19.37 11.44 28.99
CA SER A 412 -20.11 11.39 30.25
C SER A 412 -20.39 9.93 30.67
N GLY A 413 -20.59 9.70 31.96
CA GLY A 413 -20.68 8.35 32.54
C GLY A 413 -19.30 7.78 32.91
N ASN A 414 -19.07 6.49 32.66
CA ASN A 414 -17.83 5.80 32.98
C ASN A 414 -16.72 6.16 31.98
N VAL A 415 -15.98 7.23 32.30
CA VAL A 415 -14.89 7.76 31.46
C VAL A 415 -13.79 6.71 31.20
N MET A 416 -13.52 5.79 32.14
CA MET A 416 -12.51 4.73 31.93
C MET A 416 -12.94 3.72 30.86
N ALA A 417 -14.25 3.53 30.68
CA ALA A 417 -14.77 2.69 29.60
C ALA A 417 -14.51 3.29 28.20
N SER A 418 -14.33 4.61 28.07
CA SER A 418 -14.01 5.24 26.78
C SER A 418 -12.65 4.80 26.20
N GLN A 419 -11.69 4.43 27.06
CA GLN A 419 -10.39 3.91 26.61
C GLN A 419 -10.52 2.52 25.98
N LYS A 420 -11.46 1.71 26.46
CA LYS A 420 -11.72 0.37 25.90
C LYS A 420 -12.36 0.43 24.51
N LEU A 421 -13.12 1.50 24.23
CA LEU A 421 -13.73 1.72 22.91
C LEU A 421 -12.70 1.94 21.80
N GLN A 422 -11.51 2.45 22.12
CA GLN A 422 -10.41 2.59 21.15
C GLN A 422 -10.02 1.26 20.49
N SER A 423 -10.25 0.13 21.16
CA SER A 423 -10.00 -1.19 20.57
C SER A 423 -10.89 -1.47 19.36
N LEU A 424 -12.12 -0.93 19.33
CA LEU A 424 -13.06 -1.08 18.22
C LEU A 424 -12.59 -0.33 16.97
N PHE A 425 -11.97 0.85 17.15
CA PHE A 425 -11.40 1.66 16.07
C PHE A 425 -10.05 1.15 15.54
N LYS A 426 -9.43 0.16 16.21
CA LYS A 426 -8.20 -0.51 15.76
C LYS A 426 -8.48 -1.75 14.91
N ILE A 427 -9.74 -2.17 14.80
CA ILE A 427 -10.17 -3.28 13.96
C ILE A 427 -10.32 -2.75 12.54
N ASP A 428 -9.73 -3.44 11.56
CA ASP A 428 -9.84 -3.08 10.14
C ASP A 428 -11.32 -3.15 9.67
N PRO A 429 -11.94 -2.01 9.32
CA PRO A 429 -13.34 -1.97 8.95
C PRO A 429 -13.58 -2.29 7.46
N SER A 430 -12.54 -2.58 6.66
CA SER A 430 -12.64 -2.66 5.19
C SER A 430 -13.71 -3.66 4.71
N LYS A 431 -13.76 -4.87 5.30
CA LYS A 431 -14.79 -5.88 4.96
C LYS A 431 -16.20 -5.46 5.40
N ALA A 432 -16.32 -4.76 6.52
CA ALA A 432 -17.61 -4.24 7.01
C ALA A 432 -18.12 -3.10 6.10
N ILE A 433 -17.23 -2.21 5.67
CA ILE A 433 -17.51 -1.14 4.72
C ILE A 433 -17.96 -1.73 3.38
N GLU A 434 -17.23 -2.69 2.81
CA GLU A 434 -17.63 -3.38 1.56
C GLU A 434 -19.02 -4.01 1.66
N THR A 435 -19.32 -4.66 2.79
CA THR A 435 -20.61 -5.35 3.01
C THR A 435 -21.77 -4.36 3.19
N VAL A 436 -21.54 -3.18 3.77
CA VAL A 436 -22.57 -2.14 3.94
C VAL A 436 -22.77 -1.38 2.62
N MET A 437 -21.70 -1.08 1.89
CA MET A 437 -21.74 -0.43 0.58
C MET A 437 -22.44 -1.29 -0.47
N ALA A 438 -22.20 -2.61 -0.47
CA ALA A 438 -22.88 -3.57 -1.35
C ALA A 438 -24.39 -3.70 -1.06
N ARG A 439 -24.84 -3.44 0.18
CA ARG A 439 -26.27 -3.42 0.55
C ARG A 439 -26.98 -2.13 0.11
N LYS A 440 -26.25 -1.01 -0.01
CA LYS A 440 -26.82 0.33 -0.27
C LYS A 440 -26.70 0.81 -1.73
N GLY A 441 -25.87 0.18 -2.56
CA GLY A 441 -25.52 0.65 -3.91
C GLY A 441 -26.12 -0.08 -5.12
N GLY A 442 -27.39 -0.48 -5.11
CA GLY A 442 -27.99 -1.15 -6.28
C GLY A 442 -28.37 -0.22 -7.44
N ALA A 443 -27.55 -0.16 -8.52
CA ALA A 443 -28.02 0.14 -9.89
C ALA A 443 -27.02 -0.37 -10.97
N THR A 444 -27.54 -1.27 -11.81
CA THR A 444 -27.06 -2.04 -12.97
C THR A 444 -26.01 -1.46 -13.95
N ALA A 445 -25.04 -2.30 -14.33
CA ALA A 445 -24.55 -2.43 -15.71
C ALA A 445 -24.41 -3.93 -16.08
N ALA A 446 -24.89 -4.31 -17.26
CA ALA A 446 -25.09 -5.67 -17.76
C ALA A 446 -23.78 -6.34 -18.31
N PRO A 447 -23.76 -7.67 -18.54
CA PRO A 447 -22.55 -8.49 -18.47
C PRO A 447 -21.90 -8.77 -19.83
N THR A 448 -20.58 -8.91 -19.87
CA THR A 448 -19.88 -9.67 -20.90
C THR A 448 -19.45 -11.03 -20.35
N ALA A 449 -20.22 -12.05 -20.75
CA ALA A 449 -19.92 -13.48 -20.77
C ALA A 449 -19.20 -14.06 -19.54
N ALA A 450 -19.88 -14.05 -18.39
CA ALA A 450 -19.65 -15.05 -17.36
C ALA A 450 -20.43 -16.32 -17.70
N ALA A 451 -19.76 -17.46 -17.57
CA ALA A 451 -20.41 -18.77 -17.51
C ALA A 451 -21.56 -18.76 -16.48
N ALA A 452 -22.57 -19.60 -16.72
CA ALA A 452 -23.82 -19.71 -15.98
C ALA A 452 -23.72 -19.48 -14.45
N PRO A 453 -24.74 -18.86 -13.83
CA PRO A 453 -24.70 -18.41 -12.44
C PRO A 453 -24.57 -19.60 -11.48
N ALA A 454 -23.49 -19.63 -10.70
CA ALA A 454 -23.49 -20.39 -9.45
C ALA A 454 -24.45 -19.68 -8.48
N ALA A 455 -25.48 -20.40 -8.07
CA ALA A 455 -26.47 -19.97 -7.10
C ALA A 455 -25.83 -19.29 -5.87
N GLN A 456 -26.50 -18.26 -5.33
CA GLN A 456 -26.19 -17.72 -4.01
C GLN A 456 -26.13 -18.86 -3.00
N ALA A 457 -24.93 -19.16 -2.51
CA ALA A 457 -24.77 -20.10 -1.42
C ALA A 457 -25.39 -19.46 -0.18
N LYS A 458 -26.52 -20.01 0.28
CA LYS A 458 -26.97 -19.92 1.68
C LYS A 458 -25.72 -19.98 2.56
N LYS A 459 -25.60 -19.10 3.57
CA LYS A 459 -24.59 -19.27 4.63
C LYS A 459 -24.66 -20.73 5.08
N SER A 460 -23.67 -21.53 4.69
CA SER A 460 -23.58 -22.91 5.08
C SER A 460 -23.45 -22.95 6.58
N GLU A 461 -24.14 -23.89 7.21
CA GLU A 461 -23.90 -24.23 8.60
C GLU A 461 -22.39 -24.42 8.82
N PRO A 462 -21.79 -23.95 9.93
CA PRO A 462 -20.34 -24.02 10.15
C PRO A 462 -19.84 -25.46 9.98
N GLN A 463 -18.89 -25.65 9.06
CA GLN A 463 -18.43 -26.96 8.62
C GLN A 463 -17.28 -27.47 9.48
N ALA A 464 -16.42 -26.60 10.02
CA ALA A 464 -15.25 -26.99 10.80
C ALA A 464 -15.59 -27.92 11.98
N PRO A 465 -16.64 -27.69 12.80
CA PRO A 465 -17.02 -28.66 13.84
C PRO A 465 -17.40 -30.04 13.29
N LYS A 466 -18.10 -30.10 12.14
CA LYS A 466 -18.47 -31.36 11.48
C LYS A 466 -17.25 -32.07 10.91
N ILE A 467 -16.36 -31.33 10.25
CA ILE A 467 -15.09 -31.83 9.73
C ILE A 467 -14.22 -32.36 10.86
N PHE A 468 -14.15 -31.67 12.00
CA PHE A 468 -13.40 -32.11 13.17
C PHE A 468 -13.94 -33.41 13.74
N ALA A 469 -15.27 -33.55 13.87
CA ALA A 469 -15.88 -34.81 14.31
C ALA A 469 -15.62 -35.96 13.31
N ALA A 470 -15.71 -35.67 12.00
CA ALA A 470 -15.39 -36.64 10.96
C ALA A 470 -13.92 -37.05 10.97
N LEU A 471 -13.02 -36.10 11.22
CA LEU A 471 -11.58 -36.35 11.34
C LEU A 471 -11.27 -37.19 12.58
N GLU A 472 -11.88 -36.92 13.73
CA GLU A 472 -11.75 -37.76 14.93
C GLU A 472 -12.16 -39.20 14.67
N LYS A 473 -13.33 -39.38 14.03
CA LYS A 473 -13.81 -40.70 13.65
C LYS A 473 -12.83 -41.40 12.69
N ARG A 474 -12.36 -40.72 11.64
CA ARG A 474 -11.40 -41.29 10.69
C ARG A 474 -10.09 -41.68 11.35
N LEU A 475 -9.60 -40.89 12.31
CA LEU A 475 -8.38 -41.16 13.07
C LEU A 475 -8.56 -42.31 14.07
N ALA A 476 -9.77 -42.51 14.60
CA ALA A 476 -10.10 -43.67 15.43
C ALA A 476 -10.19 -44.95 14.58
N ASP A 477 -10.81 -44.88 13.39
CA ASP A 477 -10.96 -46.00 12.48
C ASP A 477 -9.63 -46.39 11.78
N ASN A 478 -8.70 -45.43 11.62
CA ASN A 478 -7.43 -45.61 10.91
C ASN A 478 -6.24 -45.05 11.72
N PRO A 479 -5.78 -45.75 12.78
CA PRO A 479 -4.70 -45.26 13.64
C PRO A 479 -3.35 -45.05 12.92
N GLY A 480 -3.13 -45.71 11.77
CA GLY A 480 -1.93 -45.55 10.94
C GLY A 480 -1.76 -44.14 10.33
N LEU A 481 -2.84 -43.38 10.12
CA LEU A 481 -2.78 -42.01 9.60
C LEU A 481 -2.02 -41.05 10.54
N LYS A 482 -2.03 -41.33 11.85
CA LYS A 482 -1.25 -40.57 12.84
C LYS A 482 0.27 -40.74 12.63
N GLN A 483 0.74 -41.77 11.94
CA GLN A 483 2.17 -41.99 11.69
C GLN A 483 2.65 -41.40 10.35
N GLU A 484 1.72 -40.99 9.47
CA GLU A 484 2.02 -40.33 8.20
C GLU A 484 2.27 -38.83 8.36
N VAL A 485 1.49 -38.14 9.21
CA VAL A 485 1.59 -36.69 9.39
C VAL A 485 2.80 -36.31 10.25
N ARG A 486 3.08 -37.09 11.30
CA ARG A 486 4.23 -36.92 12.23
C ARG A 486 4.37 -35.50 12.78
N SER A 487 3.25 -34.83 13.03
CA SER A 487 3.23 -33.55 13.73
C SER A 487 1.98 -33.41 14.60
N THR A 488 2.08 -32.64 15.68
CA THR A 488 0.89 -32.14 16.38
C THR A 488 0.34 -30.93 15.61
N VAL A 489 -0.89 -31.05 15.10
CA VAL A 489 -1.48 -30.04 14.22
C VAL A 489 -2.64 -29.33 14.91
N THR A 490 -2.53 -28.02 15.04
CA THR A 490 -3.63 -27.16 15.48
C THR A 490 -4.32 -26.56 14.26
N PHE A 491 -5.59 -26.87 14.07
CA PHE A 491 -6.43 -26.19 13.07
C PHE A 491 -7.09 -25.00 13.76
N ALA A 492 -6.67 -23.79 13.41
CA ALA A 492 -7.25 -22.52 13.86
C ALA A 492 -8.16 -21.98 12.74
N ILE A 493 -9.36 -22.57 12.64
CA ILE A 493 -10.33 -22.20 11.60
C ILE A 493 -11.24 -21.11 12.15
N GLU A 494 -11.64 -20.17 11.32
CA GLU A 494 -12.54 -19.07 11.73
C GLU A 494 -13.79 -19.64 12.43
N GLY A 495 -13.93 -19.36 13.73
CA GLY A 495 -15.03 -19.85 14.56
C GLY A 495 -14.83 -21.23 15.22
N ALA A 496 -13.75 -21.97 14.92
CA ALA A 496 -13.45 -23.25 15.56
C ALA A 496 -11.95 -23.59 15.57
N THR A 497 -11.41 -23.81 16.76
CA THR A 497 -10.01 -24.25 16.94
C THR A 497 -9.96 -25.65 17.54
N LYS A 498 -9.16 -26.54 16.95
CA LYS A 498 -8.93 -27.88 17.50
C LYS A 498 -7.53 -28.39 17.20
N THR A 499 -6.91 -29.01 18.20
CA THR A 499 -5.59 -29.62 18.09
C THR A 499 -5.71 -31.13 17.98
N PHE A 500 -4.96 -31.72 17.05
CA PHE A 500 -4.88 -33.15 16.84
C PHE A 500 -3.43 -33.60 16.99
N GLU A 501 -3.21 -34.60 17.85
CA GLU A 501 -1.92 -35.24 18.01
C GLU A 501 -1.75 -36.31 16.91
N LEU A 502 -1.12 -35.93 15.80
CA LEU A 502 -0.91 -36.77 14.62
C LEU A 502 0.55 -37.25 14.55
N GLY A 503 1.09 -37.65 15.72
CA GLY A 503 2.44 -38.21 15.90
C GLY A 503 3.58 -37.18 15.86
N GLY A 504 4.79 -37.59 16.22
CA GLY A 504 6.02 -36.76 16.14
C GLY A 504 6.11 -35.59 17.14
N ASP A 505 7.31 -35.02 17.27
CA ASP A 505 7.60 -33.93 18.24
C ASP A 505 7.39 -32.52 17.66
N SER A 506 7.19 -32.42 16.34
CA SER A 506 6.99 -31.11 15.69
C SER A 506 5.55 -30.61 15.87
N LYS A 507 5.37 -29.29 15.80
CA LYS A 507 4.06 -28.63 15.93
C LYS A 507 3.81 -27.73 14.72
N ALA A 508 2.59 -27.76 14.20
CA ALA A 508 2.14 -26.85 13.16
C ALA A 508 0.75 -26.26 13.50
N THR A 509 0.52 -25.02 13.09
CA THR A 509 -0.79 -24.38 13.15
C THR A 509 -1.24 -24.06 11.73
N ILE A 510 -2.45 -24.50 11.39
CA ILE A 510 -3.08 -24.27 10.09
C ILE A 510 -4.26 -23.32 10.31
N SER A 511 -4.21 -22.16 9.66
CA SER A 511 -5.23 -21.13 9.80
C SER A 511 -5.91 -20.84 8.46
N ALA A 512 -7.25 -20.83 8.45
CA ALA A 512 -8.08 -20.54 7.29
C ALA A 512 -9.49 -20.10 7.71
N THR A 513 -10.28 -19.59 6.76
CA THR A 513 -11.72 -19.41 6.96
C THR A 513 -12.45 -20.77 6.97
N ASP A 514 -13.66 -20.84 7.52
CA ASP A 514 -14.47 -22.07 7.53
C ASP A 514 -14.75 -22.58 6.10
N ASP A 515 -15.05 -21.67 5.17
CA ASP A 515 -15.33 -21.98 3.76
C ASP A 515 -14.08 -22.45 3.00
N ASP A 516 -12.93 -21.81 3.25
CA ASP A 516 -11.66 -22.23 2.62
C ASP A 516 -11.21 -23.59 3.16
N PHE A 517 -11.42 -23.86 4.46
CA PHE A 517 -11.14 -25.16 5.06
C PHE A 517 -12.07 -26.26 4.52
N ALA A 518 -13.37 -25.98 4.39
CA ALA A 518 -14.33 -26.88 3.75
C ALA A 518 -13.99 -27.15 2.27
N SER A 519 -13.53 -26.12 1.56
CA SER A 519 -13.09 -26.25 0.16
C SER A 519 -11.82 -27.10 0.03
N LEU A 520 -10.89 -27.00 0.99
CA LEU A 520 -9.71 -27.86 1.08
C LEU A 520 -10.09 -29.33 1.30
N VAL A 521 -10.98 -29.57 2.27
CA VAL A 521 -11.42 -30.91 2.70
C VAL A 521 -12.25 -31.62 1.63
N SER A 522 -13.13 -30.89 0.95
CA SER A 522 -13.92 -31.42 -0.18
C SER A 522 -13.11 -31.58 -1.47
N GLY A 523 -11.86 -31.10 -1.50
CA GLY A 523 -11.00 -31.13 -2.68
C GLY A 523 -11.35 -30.11 -3.77
N LYS A 524 -12.31 -29.20 -3.52
CA LYS A 524 -12.65 -28.07 -4.41
C LYS A 524 -11.51 -27.07 -4.55
N ALA A 525 -10.71 -26.91 -3.49
CA ALA A 525 -9.50 -26.12 -3.49
C ALA A 525 -8.31 -26.98 -3.05
N THR A 526 -7.13 -26.69 -3.60
CA THR A 526 -5.88 -27.31 -3.15
C THR A 526 -5.23 -26.46 -2.07
N ALA A 527 -4.47 -27.08 -1.15
CA ALA A 527 -3.67 -26.37 -0.16
C ALA A 527 -2.76 -25.30 -0.82
N LYS A 528 -2.20 -25.63 -1.99
CA LYS A 528 -1.46 -24.70 -2.86
C LYS A 528 -2.25 -23.45 -3.17
N SER A 529 -3.44 -23.62 -3.76
CA SER A 529 -4.27 -22.50 -4.21
C SER A 529 -4.63 -21.59 -3.04
N LEU A 530 -5.00 -22.16 -1.89
CA LEU A 530 -5.35 -21.36 -0.72
C LEU A 530 -4.14 -20.62 -0.15
N PHE A 531 -2.97 -21.26 -0.08
CA PHE A 531 -1.74 -20.61 0.40
C PHE A 531 -1.29 -19.46 -0.51
N GLN A 532 -1.28 -19.66 -1.83
CA GLN A 532 -0.85 -18.65 -2.80
C GLN A 532 -1.69 -17.37 -2.76
N HIS A 533 -2.96 -17.47 -2.37
CA HIS A 533 -3.88 -16.33 -2.27
C HIS A 533 -4.05 -15.81 -0.83
N GLY A 534 -3.18 -16.23 0.10
CA GLY A 534 -3.22 -15.79 1.50
C GLY A 534 -4.43 -16.29 2.30
N LYS A 535 -5.13 -17.33 1.82
CA LYS A 535 -6.34 -17.90 2.42
C LYS A 535 -6.08 -19.08 3.36
N LEU A 536 -4.89 -19.67 3.27
CA LEU A 536 -4.41 -20.72 4.16
C LEU A 536 -3.01 -20.34 4.64
N ARG A 537 -2.81 -20.36 5.95
CA ARG A 537 -1.53 -20.09 6.60
C ARG A 537 -1.06 -21.31 7.36
N VAL A 538 0.25 -21.58 7.32
CA VAL A 538 0.88 -22.65 8.09
C VAL A 538 2.03 -22.06 8.89
N ASP A 539 1.91 -22.07 10.22
CA ASP A 539 2.95 -21.64 11.16
C ASP A 539 3.57 -22.88 11.85
N GLY A 540 4.84 -22.81 12.23
CA GLY A 540 5.57 -23.95 12.82
C GLY A 540 6.19 -24.87 11.77
N ASP A 541 5.99 -26.19 11.89
CA ASP A 541 6.47 -27.17 10.91
C ASP A 541 5.67 -27.09 9.60
N VAL A 542 6.19 -26.29 8.67
CA VAL A 542 5.58 -26.07 7.36
C VAL A 542 5.51 -27.33 6.49
N THR A 543 6.27 -28.39 6.79
CA THR A 543 6.24 -29.63 6.01
C THR A 543 4.92 -30.38 6.16
N VAL A 544 4.15 -30.08 7.22
CA VAL A 544 2.78 -30.57 7.43
C VAL A 544 1.85 -30.18 6.26
N ALA A 545 2.09 -29.04 5.62
CA ALA A 545 1.33 -28.61 4.45
C ALA A 545 1.36 -29.64 3.30
N HIS A 546 2.46 -30.41 3.18
CA HIS A 546 2.64 -31.43 2.15
C HIS A 546 1.85 -32.71 2.46
N ARG A 547 1.40 -32.86 3.71
CA ARG A 547 0.78 -34.08 4.24
C ARG A 547 -0.71 -33.90 4.53
N LEU A 548 -1.35 -32.82 4.06
CA LEU A 548 -2.79 -32.56 4.24
C LEU A 548 -3.70 -33.46 3.39
N GLY A 549 -3.15 -34.44 2.69
CA GLY A 549 -3.92 -35.38 1.87
C GLY A 549 -4.98 -36.14 2.66
N PHE A 550 -4.74 -36.45 3.94
CA PHE A 550 -5.69 -37.20 4.80
C PHE A 550 -7.00 -36.45 5.06
N LEU A 551 -7.02 -35.12 4.85
CA LEU A 551 -8.22 -34.30 4.99
C LEU A 551 -9.20 -34.49 3.84
N LYS A 552 -8.77 -35.02 2.68
CA LYS A 552 -9.64 -35.16 1.51
C LYS A 552 -10.80 -36.11 1.80
N GLY A 553 -12.01 -35.69 1.39
CA GLY A 553 -13.23 -36.50 1.49
C GLY A 553 -13.71 -36.74 2.92
N LEU A 554 -13.45 -35.81 3.85
CA LEU A 554 -14.12 -35.80 5.17
C LEU A 554 -15.49 -35.11 5.14
N LEU A 555 -15.80 -34.39 4.06
CA LEU A 555 -17.10 -33.78 3.76
C LEU A 555 -17.82 -34.54 2.67
#